data_AF-A0A0H3NPC2-F1
#
_entry.id   AF-A0A0H3NPC2-F1
#
_cell.length_a   1.000
_cell.length_b   1.000
_cell.length_c   1.000
_cell.angle_alpha   90.00
_cell.angle_beta   90.00
_cell.angle_gamma   90.00
#
_symmetry.space_group_name_H-M   'P 1'
#
loop_
_entity.id
_entity.type
_entity.pdbx_description
1 polymer ?
#
loop_
_entity_poly.entity_id
_entity_poly.type
_entity_poly.pdbx_seq_one_letter_code
_entity_poly.pdbx_strand_id
1 'polypeptide(L)' 'MSALEKLVSAYCHTSLDFVASTVAFMENQKKKIKVDEIEAKLSSDELDFFRERLAHYRDIYRPQ' A
#
# COMPACT_ATOMS: atom_id res chain seq x y z
N MET A 1 -21.63 2.24 11.15
CA MET A 1 -21.27 1.82 9.78
C MET A 1 -22.25 0.78 9.28
N SER A 2 -22.95 1.10 8.20
CA SER A 2 -23.80 0.22 7.41
C SER A 2 -22.99 -0.92 6.76
N ALA A 3 -23.66 -1.96 6.30
CA ALA A 3 -23.02 -3.09 5.62
C ALA A 3 -22.27 -2.67 4.34
N LEU A 4 -22.78 -1.66 3.63
CA LEU A 4 -22.15 -1.11 2.42
C LEU A 4 -20.83 -0.41 2.74
N GLU A 5 -20.81 0.43 3.77
CA GLU A 5 -19.59 1.14 4.19
C GLU A 5 -18.47 0.18 4.61
N LYS A 6 -18.82 -0.91 5.30
CA LYS A 6 -17.86 -1.96 5.65
C LYS A 6 -17.28 -2.67 4.43
N LEU A 7 -18.12 -2.95 3.43
CA LEU A 7 -17.70 -3.62 2.19
C LEU A 7 -16.81 -2.71 1.33
N VAL A 8 -17.18 -1.43 1.21
CA VAL A 8 -16.36 -0.42 0.51
C VAL A 8 -15.02 -0.24 1.21
N SER A 9 -15.00 -0.10 2.54
CA SER A 9 -13.76 0.02 3.31
C SER A 9 -12.85 -1.21 3.14
N ALA A 10 -13.39 -2.43 3.22
CA ALA A 10 -12.62 -3.65 3.02
C ALA A 10 -12.01 -3.73 1.61
N TYR A 11 -12.76 -3.32 0.59
CA TYR A 11 -12.27 -3.27 -0.79
C TYR A 11 -11.18 -2.21 -0.98
N CYS A 12 -11.33 -1.02 -0.39
CA CYS A 12 -10.30 0.03 -0.40
C CYS A 12 -9.02 -0.44 0.29
N HIS A 13 -9.12 -1.09 1.46
CA HIS A 13 -7.96 -1.64 2.16
C HIS A 13 -7.26 -2.75 1.35
N THR A 14 -8.03 -3.64 0.70
CA THR A 14 -7.46 -4.68 -0.17
C THR A 14 -6.73 -4.07 -1.36
N SER A 15 -7.29 -3.01 -1.94
CA SER A 15 -6.68 -2.28 -3.07
C SER A 15 -5.38 -1.59 -2.64
N LEU A 16 -5.37 -0.94 -1.46
CA LEU A 16 -4.18 -0.29 -0.90
C LEU A 16 -3.08 -1.30 -0.55
N ASP A 17 -3.46 -2.45 0.01
CA ASP A 17 -2.53 -3.54 0.29
C ASP A 17 -1.88 -4.09 -0.99
N PHE A 18 -2.66 -4.19 -2.07
CA PHE A 18 -2.14 -4.57 -3.38
C PHE A 18 -1.16 -3.53 -3.96
N VAL A 19 -1.46 -2.23 -3.80
CA VAL A 19 -0.53 -1.17 -4.22
C VAL A 19 0.75 -1.24 -3.40
N ALA A 20 0.67 -1.42 -2.08
CA ALA A 20 1.83 -1.52 -1.20
C ALA A 20 2.76 -2.70 -1.58
N SER A 21 2.18 -3.88 -1.85
CA SER A 21 2.96 -5.05 -2.30
C SER A 21 3.62 -4.83 -3.66
N THR A 22 2.89 -4.22 -4.61
CA THR A 22 3.41 -3.92 -5.95
C THR A 22 4.57 -2.93 -5.88
N VAL A 23 4.45 -1.89 -5.05
CA VAL A 23 5.51 -0.89 -4.86
C VAL A 23 6.77 -1.56 -4.31
N ALA A 24 6.67 -2.31 -3.20
CA ALA A 24 7.81 -3.00 -2.61
C ALA A 24 8.46 -4.00 -3.58
N PHE A 25 7.67 -4.72 -4.36
CA PHE A 25 8.16 -5.66 -5.36
C PHE A 25 8.95 -4.96 -6.48
N MET A 26 8.45 -3.82 -6.96
CA MET A 26 9.11 -3.04 -7.99
C MET A 26 10.37 -2.33 -7.47
N GLU A 27 10.39 -1.90 -6.21
CA GLU A 27 11.60 -1.42 -5.52
C GLU A 27 12.67 -2.50 -5.47
N ASN A 28 12.30 -3.75 -5.13
CA ASN A 28 13.21 -4.88 -5.13
C ASN A 28 13.77 -5.18 -6.55
N GLN A 29 12.97 -4.98 -7.59
CA GLN A 29 13.45 -5.05 -8.99
C GLN A 29 14.32 -3.86 -9.42
N LYS A 30 14.66 -2.94 -8.50
CA LYS A 30 15.42 -1.69 -8.77
C LYS A 30 14.73 -0.78 -9.79
N LYS A 31 13.40 -0.88 -9.95
CA LYS A 31 12.63 0.06 -10.75
C LYS A 31 12.44 1.35 -9.95
N LYS A 32 12.61 2.49 -10.61
CA LYS A 32 12.35 3.79 -9.98
C LYS A 32 10.83 3.97 -9.84
N ILE A 33 10.34 3.90 -8.61
CA ILE A 33 8.97 4.29 -8.27
C ILE A 33 9.03 5.58 -7.46
N LYS A 34 8.10 6.48 -7.78
CA LYS A 34 7.89 7.70 -7.02
C LYS A 34 6.81 7.45 -5.99
N VAL A 35 7.20 6.89 -4.85
CA VAL A 35 6.28 6.58 -3.74
C VAL A 35 5.59 7.84 -3.24
N ASP A 36 6.29 8.97 -3.24
CA ASP A 36 5.75 10.28 -2.84
C ASP A 36 4.54 10.72 -3.68
N GLU A 37 4.52 10.40 -4.99
CA GLU A 37 3.37 10.71 -5.86
C GLU A 37 2.16 9.82 -5.59
N ILE A 38 2.38 8.64 -5.00
CA ILE A 38 1.32 7.72 -4.55
C ILE A 38 0.79 8.21 -3.21
N GLU A 39 1.67 8.51 -2.26
CA GLU A 39 1.33 9.02 -0.93
C GLU A 39 0.52 10.33 -1.01
N ALA A 40 0.86 11.23 -1.93
CA ALA A 40 0.14 12.49 -2.11
C ALA A 40 -1.33 12.34 -2.56
N LYS A 41 -1.74 11.16 -3.04
CA LYS A 41 -3.12 10.87 -3.48
C LYS A 41 -3.96 10.20 -2.40
N LEU A 42 -3.37 9.80 -1.29
CA LEU A 42 -4.04 9.07 -0.22
C LEU A 42 -4.57 10.04 0.84
N SER A 43 -5.71 9.71 1.43
CA SER A 43 -6.14 10.36 2.68
C SER A 43 -5.24 9.95 3.85
N SER A 44 -5.28 10.69 4.96
CA SER A 44 -4.41 10.43 6.13
C SER A 44 -4.56 8.99 6.67
N ASP A 45 -5.79 8.48 6.77
CA ASP A 45 -6.05 7.12 7.27
C ASP A 45 -5.52 6.05 6.31
N GLU A 46 -5.65 6.27 5.00
CA GLU A 46 -5.15 5.36 3.97
C GLU A 46 -3.62 5.39 3.88
N LEU A 47 -3.00 6.55 4.15
CA LEU A 47 -1.57 6.74 4.15
C LEU A 47 -0.89 5.93 5.26
N ASP A 48 -1.45 5.97 6.47
CA ASP A 48 -0.92 5.21 7.61
C ASP A 48 -1.01 3.70 7.34
N PHE A 49 -2.17 3.24 6.86
CA PHE A 49 -2.34 1.84 6.44
C PHE A 49 -1.36 1.46 5.32
N PHE A 50 -1.24 2.29 4.28
CA PHE A 50 -0.34 2.04 3.15
C PHE A 50 1.12 1.93 3.59
N ARG A 51 1.59 2.81 4.47
CA ARG A 51 2.98 2.81 4.98
C ARG A 51 3.29 1.57 5.80
N GLU A 52 2.36 1.16 6.66
CA GLU A 52 2.51 -0.07 7.46
C GLU A 52 2.66 -1.30 6.55
N ARG A 53 1.77 -1.43 5.56
CA ARG A 53 1.81 -2.53 4.59
C ARG A 53 3.02 -2.48 3.69
N LEU A 54 3.45 -1.29 3.27
CA LEU A 54 4.65 -1.11 2.45
C LEU A 54 5.91 -1.54 3.21
N ALA A 55 6.03 -1.18 4.48
CA ALA A 55 7.14 -1.61 5.33
C ALA A 55 7.17 -3.14 5.47
N HIS A 56 6.00 -3.77 5.65
CA HIS A 56 5.86 -5.23 5.71
C HIS A 56 6.36 -5.91 4.43
N TYR A 57 5.94 -5.45 3.24
CA TYR A 57 6.38 -6.06 1.98
C TYR A 57 7.84 -5.76 1.63
N ARG A 58 8.38 -4.60 2.02
CA ARG A 58 9.81 -4.29 1.89
C ARG A 58 10.68 -5.26 2.70
N ASP A 59 10.21 -5.69 3.86
CA ASP A 59 10.90 -6.71 4.67
C ASP A 59 10.85 -8.08 3.99
N ILE A 60 9.69 -8.48 3.45
CA ILE A 60 9.50 -9.74 2.71
C ILE A 60 10.39 -9.82 1.47
N TYR A 61 10.48 -8.73 0.69
CA TYR A 61 11.26 -8.70 -0.54
C TYR A 61 12.74 -8.33 -0.32
N ARG A 62 13.21 -8.18 0.93
CA ARG A 62 14.62 -7.90 1.20
C ARG A 62 15.47 -9.05 0.62
N PRO A 63 16.51 -8.75 -0.17
CA PRO A 63 17.45 -9.78 -0.62
C PRO A 63 18.12 -10.44 0.59
N GLN A 64 18.13 -11.77 0.64
CA GLN A 64 18.89 -12.55 1.62
C GLN A 64 20.38 -12.55 1.29
#